data_AF-A0A8T5UQ69-F1
#
_entry.id   AF-A0A8T5UQ69-F1
#
_cell.length_a   1.000
_cell.length_b   1.000
_cell.length_c   1.000
_cell.angle_alpha   90.00
_cell.angle_beta   90.00
_cell.angle_gamma   90.00
#
_symmetry.space_group_name_H-M   'P 1'
#
loop_
_entity.id
_entity.type
_entity.pdbx_description
1 polymer ?
#
loop_
_entity_poly.entity_id
_entity_poly.type
_entity_poly.pdbx_seq_one_letter_code
_entity_poly.pdbx_strand_id
1 'polypeptide(L)'
;MKKKLKVHEEHKLQAPKKINLGIIVVSTSRYKEIKSGTTSSDKTIPTVEKVLKSDERFSLELAEIIPDSEEHINDILIRVMKEDAIDAIIFSGGTGLSIKDITYE
;
A
#
# COMPACT_ATOMS: atom_id res chain seq x y z
N MET A 1 -44.45 9.99 -1.98
CA MET A 1 -43.33 10.89 -2.34
C MET A 1 -42.03 10.20 -1.93
N LYS A 2 -41.10 9.93 -2.85
CA LYS A 2 -39.80 9.33 -2.49
C LYS A 2 -38.99 10.37 -1.70
N LYS A 3 -38.56 9.99 -0.50
CA LYS A 3 -37.73 10.84 0.38
C LYS A 3 -36.39 11.08 -0.33
N LYS A 4 -36.03 12.34 -0.57
CA LYS A 4 -34.74 12.70 -1.16
C LYS A 4 -33.63 12.28 -0.18
N LEU A 5 -32.69 11.47 -0.65
CA LEU A 5 -31.56 11.01 0.16
C LEU A 5 -30.71 12.22 0.55
N LYS A 6 -30.08 12.15 1.73
CA LYS A 6 -29.08 13.14 2.12
C LYS A 6 -27.79 12.86 1.35
N VAL A 7 -27.01 13.89 1.04
CA VAL A 7 -25.76 13.79 0.27
C VAL A 7 -24.80 12.71 0.80
N HIS A 8 -24.66 12.57 2.11
CA HIS A 8 -23.81 11.54 2.70
C HIS A 8 -24.32 10.10 2.47
N GLU A 9 -25.64 9.92 2.36
CA GLU A 9 -26.25 8.62 2.06
C GLU A 9 -26.04 8.27 0.58
N GLU A 10 -26.16 9.25 -0.31
CA GLU A 10 -25.86 9.09 -1.75
C GLU A 10 -24.39 8.74 -1.97
N HIS A 11 -23.44 9.45 -1.34
CA HIS A 11 -22.01 9.15 -1.43
C HIS A 11 -21.68 7.75 -0.90
N LYS A 12 -22.29 7.33 0.22
CA LYS A 12 -22.06 5.99 0.79
C LYS A 12 -22.63 4.87 -0.09
N LEU A 13 -23.76 5.12 -0.76
CA LEU A 13 -24.35 4.17 -1.70
C LEU A 13 -23.45 3.96 -2.92
N GLN A 14 -22.91 5.06 -3.47
CA GLN A 14 -22.04 5.07 -4.64
C GLN A 14 -20.58 4.68 -4.35
N ALA A 15 -20.18 4.66 -3.07
CA ALA A 15 -18.82 4.26 -2.68
C ALA A 15 -18.48 2.85 -3.22
N PRO A 16 -17.23 2.65 -3.68
CA PRO A 16 -16.76 1.35 -4.16
C PRO A 16 -17.03 0.26 -3.13
N LYS A 17 -17.52 -0.89 -3.60
CA LYS A 17 -17.79 -2.05 -2.74
C LYS A 17 -16.55 -2.91 -2.51
N LYS A 18 -15.57 -2.78 -3.40
CA LYS A 18 -14.25 -3.38 -3.29
C LYS A 18 -13.21 -2.29 -3.45
N ILE A 19 -12.13 -2.40 -2.69
CA ILE A 19 -10.99 -1.49 -2.68
C ILE A 19 -9.75 -2.34 -2.86
N ASN A 20 -9.04 -2.08 -3.95
CA ASN A 20 -7.78 -2.71 -4.30
C ASN A 20 -6.63 -1.93 -3.67
N LEU A 21 -5.87 -2.58 -2.80
CA LEU A 21 -4.77 -1.99 -2.05
C LEU A 21 -3.42 -2.41 -2.61
N GLY A 22 -2.44 -1.51 -2.49
CA GLY A 22 -1.02 -1.82 -2.59
C GLY A 22 -0.29 -1.61 -1.27
N ILE A 23 0.68 -2.46 -0.93
CA ILE A 23 1.60 -2.28 0.20
C ILE A 23 3.04 -2.25 -0.31
N ILE A 24 3.76 -1.17 0.01
CA ILE A 24 5.18 -0.99 -0.29
C ILE A 24 5.95 -0.94 1.02
N VAL A 25 6.79 -1.94 1.27
CA VAL A 25 7.71 -1.95 2.41
C VAL A 25 9.01 -1.27 2.00
N VAL A 26 9.32 -0.13 2.63
CA VAL A 26 10.55 0.61 2.41
C VAL A 26 11.57 0.14 3.44
N SER A 27 12.52 -0.70 3.00
CA SER A 27 13.54 -1.29 3.87
C SER A 27 14.72 -1.84 3.06
N THR A 28 15.85 -1.13 3.11
CA THR A 28 17.09 -1.52 2.44
C THR A 28 17.61 -2.89 2.88
N SER A 29 17.48 -3.24 4.17
CA SER A 29 17.93 -4.54 4.68
C SER A 29 17.10 -5.69 4.10
N ARG A 30 15.77 -5.58 4.13
CA ARG A 30 14.87 -6.61 3.58
C ARG A 30 14.97 -6.71 2.06
N TYR A 31 15.14 -5.58 1.39
CA TYR A 31 15.41 -5.56 -0.05
C TYR A 31 16.68 -6.36 -0.39
N LYS A 32 17.75 -6.18 0.38
CA LYS A 32 19.00 -6.94 0.19
C LYS A 32 18.80 -8.45 0.41
N GLU A 33 18.03 -8.84 1.43
CA GLU A 33 17.71 -10.26 1.68
C GLU A 33 17.04 -10.90 0.46
N ILE A 34 16.06 -10.22 -0.14
CA ILE A 34 15.37 -10.71 -1.34
C ILE A 34 16.33 -10.77 -2.54
N LYS A 35 17.14 -9.73 -2.74
CA LYS A 35 18.11 -9.69 -3.85
C LYS A 35 19.22 -10.74 -3.73
N SER A 36 19.58 -11.15 -2.51
CA SER A 36 20.53 -12.25 -2.27
C SER A 36 19.89 -13.64 -2.36
N GLY A 37 18.61 -13.75 -2.73
CA GLY A 37 17.87 -15.02 -2.80
C GLY A 37 17.57 -15.62 -1.43
N THR A 38 17.68 -14.83 -0.36
CA THR A 38 17.34 -15.23 1.00
C THR A 38 15.87 -14.92 1.28
N THR A 39 15.24 -15.69 2.16
CA THR A 39 13.89 -15.37 2.64
C THR A 39 13.90 -14.03 3.36
N SER A 40 13.03 -13.12 2.92
CA SER A 40 12.83 -11.83 3.59
C SER A 40 12.38 -12.03 5.03
N SER A 41 12.97 -11.25 5.94
CA SER A 41 12.57 -11.14 7.34
C SER A 41 11.33 -10.24 7.55
N ASP A 42 10.70 -9.79 6.46
CA ASP A 42 9.49 -8.98 6.52
C ASP A 42 8.35 -9.65 7.28
N LYS A 43 7.70 -8.85 8.13
CA LYS A 43 6.48 -9.24 8.84
C LYS A 43 5.30 -8.37 8.45
N THR A 44 5.54 -7.28 7.71
CA THR A 44 4.53 -6.29 7.38
C THR A 44 3.54 -6.85 6.37
N ILE A 45 4.02 -7.37 5.24
CA ILE A 45 3.17 -7.94 4.18
C ILE A 45 2.32 -9.10 4.73
N PRO A 46 2.87 -10.13 5.41
CA PRO A 46 2.04 -11.19 5.99
C PRO A 46 1.01 -10.69 7.00
N THR A 47 1.34 -9.63 7.76
CA THR A 47 0.42 -9.03 8.73
C THR A 47 -0.72 -8.31 8.01
N VAL A 48 -0.42 -7.51 6.99
CA VAL A 48 -1.42 -6.85 6.15
C VAL A 48 -2.33 -7.88 5.49
N GLU A 49 -1.78 -8.90 4.84
CA GLU A 49 -2.57 -9.98 4.24
C GLU A 49 -3.52 -10.65 5.25
N LYS A 50 -3.03 -10.91 6.48
CA LYS A 50 -3.85 -11.48 7.55
C LYS A 50 -5.00 -10.55 7.97
N VAL A 51 -4.73 -9.25 8.06
CA VAL A 51 -5.76 -8.25 8.40
C VAL A 51 -6.81 -8.18 7.28
N LEU A 52 -6.39 -8.10 6.02
CA LEU A 52 -7.30 -7.97 4.88
C LEU A 52 -8.16 -9.21 4.65
N LYS A 53 -7.66 -10.42 4.98
CA LYS A 53 -8.46 -11.65 4.96
C LYS A 53 -9.73 -11.61 5.82
N SER A 54 -9.80 -10.71 6.80
CA SER A 54 -10.99 -10.57 7.66
C SER A 54 -12.12 -9.76 7.03
N ASP A 55 -11.88 -9.12 5.88
CA ASP A 55 -12.85 -8.22 5.23
C ASP A 55 -12.78 -8.33 3.69
N GLU A 56 -13.79 -8.97 3.10
CA GLU A 56 -13.89 -9.22 1.66
C GLU A 56 -13.99 -7.97 0.77
N ARG A 57 -14.17 -6.79 1.39
CA ARG A 57 -14.21 -5.51 0.68
C ARG A 57 -12.83 -5.01 0.30
N PHE A 58 -11.75 -5.58 0.85
CA PHE A 58 -10.39 -5.19 0.52
C PHE A 58 -9.66 -6.34 -0.17
N SER A 59 -8.90 -6.02 -1.21
CA SER A 59 -7.94 -6.94 -1.81
C SER A 59 -6.54 -6.33 -1.81
N LEU A 60 -5.52 -7.17 -1.78
CA LEU A 60 -4.12 -6.76 -1.89
C LEU A 60 -3.63 -7.15 -3.29
N GLU A 61 -3.60 -6.19 -4.19
CA GLU A 61 -3.22 -6.43 -5.60
C GLU A 61 -1.72 -6.22 -5.83
N LEU A 62 -1.06 -5.47 -4.94
CA LEU A 62 0.37 -5.18 -5.02
C LEU A 62 1.03 -5.33 -3.64
N ALA A 63 2.13 -6.07 -3.58
CA ALA A 63 2.96 -6.19 -2.39
C ALA A 63 4.45 -6.23 -2.79
N GLU A 64 5.19 -5.16 -2.50
CA GLU A 64 6.60 -5.05 -2.87
C GLU A 64 7.47 -4.55 -1.73
N ILE A 65 8.75 -4.92 -1.78
CA ILE A 65 9.79 -4.44 -0.87
C ILE A 65 10.80 -3.67 -1.71
N ILE A 66 11.11 -2.44 -1.30
CA ILE A 66 12.05 -1.54 -1.97
C ILE A 66 13.10 -1.02 -0.98
N PRO A 67 14.28 -0.54 -1.43
CA PRO A 67 15.24 0.10 -0.54
C PRO A 67 14.81 1.53 -0.18
N ASP A 68 15.43 2.07 0.87
CA ASP A 68 15.26 3.47 1.31
C ASP A 68 16.05 4.40 0.36
N SER A 69 15.53 4.58 -0.86
CA SER A 69 16.13 5.45 -1.88
C SER A 69 15.07 6.21 -2.66
N GLU A 70 15.34 7.50 -2.90
CA GLU A 70 14.45 8.41 -3.61
C GLU A 70 14.04 7.87 -5.00
N GLU A 71 15.00 7.31 -5.75
CA GLU A 71 14.75 6.70 -7.05
C GLU A 71 13.68 5.60 -6.97
N HIS A 72 13.86 4.62 -6.09
CA HIS A 72 12.92 3.50 -5.97
C HIS A 72 11.54 3.93 -5.45
N ILE A 73 11.49 4.92 -4.54
CA ILE A 73 10.24 5.45 -3.99
C ILE A 73 9.46 6.21 -5.09
N ASN A 74 10.15 7.04 -5.86
CA ASN A 74 9.53 7.77 -6.97
C ASN A 74 9.08 6.84 -8.09
N ASP A 75 9.90 5.85 -8.45
CA ASP A 75 9.56 4.89 -9.50
C ASP A 75 8.31 4.09 -9.15
N ILE A 76 8.22 3.55 -7.92
CA ILE A 76 7.03 2.80 -7.49
C ILE A 76 5.81 3.70 -7.41
N LEU A 77 5.95 4.93 -6.92
CA LEU A 77 4.85 5.88 -6.82
C LEU A 77 4.30 6.21 -8.22
N ILE A 78 5.18 6.56 -9.16
CA ILE A 78 4.80 6.86 -10.55
C ILE A 78 4.17 5.64 -11.21
N ARG A 79 4.69 4.43 -10.95
CA ARG A 79 4.14 3.18 -11.49
C ARG A 79 2.73 2.94 -10.99
N VAL A 80 2.51 3.00 -9.68
CA VAL A 80 1.18 2.77 -9.08
C VAL A 80 0.19 3.87 -9.45
N MET A 81 0.62 5.13 -9.54
CA MET A 81 -0.24 6.23 -10.01
C MET A 81 -0.74 6.06 -11.45
N LYS A 82 -0.05 5.27 -12.27
CA LYS A 82 -0.46 4.94 -13.64
C LYS A 82 -1.30 3.66 -13.73
N GLU A 83 -1.38 2.90 -12.63
CA GLU A 83 -2.16 1.66 -12.56
C GLU A 83 -3.57 1.98 -12.04
N ASP A 84 -4.54 2.07 -12.95
CA ASP A 84 -5.97 2.25 -12.61
C ASP A 84 -6.54 1.12 -11.73
N ALA A 85 -5.79 0.03 -11.54
CA ALA A 85 -6.20 -1.14 -10.76
C ALA A 85 -5.96 -0.98 -9.25
N ILE A 86 -5.22 0.02 -8.78
CA ILE A 86 -4.93 0.25 -7.35
C ILE A 86 -5.69 1.48 -6.87
N ASP A 87 -6.61 1.28 -5.91
CA ASP A 87 -7.41 2.36 -5.33
C ASP A 87 -6.65 3.14 -4.24
N ALA A 88 -5.77 2.47 -3.50
CA ALA A 88 -4.94 3.09 -2.48
C ALA A 88 -3.63 2.34 -2.27
N ILE A 89 -2.56 3.08 -1.97
CA ILE A 89 -1.24 2.55 -1.66
C ILE A 89 -0.85 2.89 -0.22
N ILE A 90 -0.20 1.95 0.46
CA ILE A 90 0.33 2.12 1.81
C ILE A 90 1.83 1.94 1.72
N PHE A 91 2.59 2.91 2.22
CA PHE A 91 4.02 2.76 2.45
C PHE A 91 4.29 2.40 3.91
N SER A 92 5.24 1.51 4.16
CA SER A 92 5.63 1.09 5.50
C SER A 92 7.14 1.03 5.65
N GLY A 93 7.68 1.90 6.50
CA GLY A 93 9.13 2.06 6.71
C GLY A 93 9.66 3.37 6.14
N GLY A 94 10.84 3.79 6.60
CA GLY A 94 11.50 5.00 6.11
C GLY A 94 10.86 6.32 6.53
N THR A 95 10.06 6.38 7.61
CA THR A 95 9.35 7.60 8.08
C THR A 95 9.83 8.13 9.45
N GLY A 96 10.95 7.61 9.96
CA GLY A 96 11.54 8.01 11.23
C GLY A 96 12.44 9.25 11.14
N LEU A 97 13.31 9.43 12.14
CA LEU A 97 14.25 10.57 12.23
C LEU A 97 15.64 10.26 11.64
N SER A 98 15.84 9.06 11.09
CA SER A 98 17.12 8.70 10.47
C SER A 98 17.32 9.51 9.20
N ILE A 99 18.57 9.84 8.86
CA ILE A 99 18.91 10.48 7.56
C ILE A 99 18.51 9.59 6.37
N LYS A 100 18.31 8.29 6.61
CA LYS A 100 17.85 7.33 5.59
C LYS A 100 16.33 7.19 5.52
N ASP A 101 15.61 7.72 6.50
CA ASP A 101 14.15 7.71 6.50
C ASP A 101 13.70 8.84 5.58
N ILE A 102 13.37 8.50 4.33
CA ILE A 102 13.05 9.46 3.25
C ILE A 102 11.70 9.19 2.56
N THR A 103 10.83 8.39 3.18
CA THR A 103 9.55 7.97 2.58
C THR A 103 8.52 9.10 2.53
N TYR A 104 8.65 10.12 3.37
CA TYR A 104 7.69 11.23 3.48
C TYR A 104 8.01 12.39 2.52
N GLU A 105 9.30 12.59 2.27
CA GLU A 105 9.93 13.65 1.48
C GLU A 105 9.47 13.64 0.02
#